data_AF-A0ABD1UV40-F1
#
_entry.id   AF-A0ABD1UV40-F1
#
_cell.length_a   1.000
_cell.length_b   1.000
_cell.length_c   1.000
_cell.angle_alpha   90.00
_cell.angle_beta   90.00
_cell.angle_gamma   90.00
#
_symmetry.space_group_name_H-M   'P 1'
#
loop_
_entity.id
_entity.type
_entity.pdbx_description
1 polymer ?
#
loop_
_entity_poly.entity_id
_entity_poly.type
_entity_poly.pdbx_seq_one_letter_code
_entity_poly.pdbx_strand_id
1 'polypeptide(L)'
;MSESLFLVSRLRLLRVLKFSDRNGYKGTLEFLDQLRYLEIPCLMSSRLENLEFLFVTGPNFIDPVFSNLPKLRHLHFKSPSRVSEDWIIPQTHSLETLSGVLVYDLDDEKILRCFPHLRHLKCNYDYYRNDCPDLSYLAQLESLRMTFCSRQVKFREINFPTNTKKLSLYGSFPCEMMSSIGKFPNLEILILECLDFEGENWNTNHDEFQKLKFLKLIYVKFEDWNTSEDHFPTLERLVLENCDYFKSIPSELGYIPTLQMIEVNSCGQRVRESAMKIKEEQEENGNEELKVIITGLK
;
A
#
# COMPACT_ATOMS: atom_id res chain seq x y z
N MET A 1 33.91 18.81 14.65
CA MET A 1 32.45 18.75 14.91
C MET A 1 31.84 20.06 14.45
N SER A 2 30.80 20.05 13.62
CA SER A 2 30.03 21.27 13.36
C SER A 2 29.35 21.75 14.65
N GLU A 3 29.17 23.06 14.78
CA GLU A 3 28.56 23.72 15.95
C GLU A 3 27.15 23.18 16.27
N SER A 4 26.43 22.71 15.24
CA SER A 4 25.15 22.01 15.35
C SER A 4 25.22 20.69 16.12
N LEU A 5 26.33 19.93 16.03
CA LEU A 5 26.51 18.66 16.76
C LEU A 5 26.62 18.87 18.27
N PHE A 6 27.26 19.97 18.68
CA PHE A 6 27.44 20.30 20.09
C PHE A 6 26.13 20.69 20.77
N LEU A 7 25.24 21.39 20.06
CA LEU A 7 23.96 21.81 20.62
C LEU A 7 23.00 20.63 20.78
N VAL A 8 22.89 19.75 19.78
CA VAL A 8 21.97 18.60 19.83
C VAL A 8 22.32 17.61 20.94
N SER A 9 23.60 17.35 21.18
CA SER A 9 24.06 16.42 22.23
C SER A 9 23.68 16.84 23.67
N ARG A 10 23.28 18.11 23.87
CA ARG A 10 22.84 18.62 25.18
C ARG A 10 21.33 18.53 25.38
N LEU A 11 20.56 18.19 24.35
CA LEU A 11 19.10 18.13 24.38
C LEU A 11 18.60 16.77 24.87
N ARG A 12 18.93 16.37 26.10
CA ARG A 12 18.60 15.04 26.66
C ARG A 12 17.10 14.73 26.75
N LEU A 13 16.25 15.76 26.75
CA LEU A 13 14.79 15.64 26.76
C LEU A 13 14.16 15.60 25.36
N LEU A 14 14.98 15.67 24.30
CA LEU A 14 14.49 15.72 22.94
C LEU A 14 13.79 14.41 22.56
N ARG A 15 12.53 14.52 22.15
CA ARG A 15 11.71 13.38 21.71
C ARG A 15 11.58 13.26 20.19
N VAL A 16 11.72 14.37 19.48
CA VAL A 16 11.55 14.46 18.03
C VAL A 16 12.75 15.19 17.46
N LEU A 17 13.43 14.57 16.51
CA LEU A 17 14.56 15.16 15.81
C LEU A 17 14.38 14.97 14.31
N LYS A 18 14.56 16.05 13.54
CA LYS A 18 14.50 16.05 12.09
C LYS A 18 15.76 16.69 11.52
N PHE A 19 16.49 15.95 10.69
CA PHE A 19 17.64 16.44 9.94
C PHE A 19 17.25 16.68 8.48
N SER A 20 17.30 17.94 8.06
CA SER A 20 17.01 18.34 6.68
C SER A 20 18.25 18.44 5.79
N ASP A 21 19.46 18.39 6.37
CA ASP A 21 20.71 18.50 5.63
C ASP A 21 21.03 17.18 4.92
N ARG A 22 21.22 17.22 3.60
CA ARG A 22 21.57 16.05 2.77
C ARG A 22 22.98 15.52 3.03
N ASN A 23 23.85 16.30 3.65
CA ASN A 23 25.23 15.89 3.96
C ASN A 23 25.33 14.82 5.06
N GLY A 24 24.18 14.44 5.64
CA GLY A 24 24.09 13.40 6.66
C GLY A 24 24.50 13.90 8.04
N TYR A 25 23.90 13.31 9.07
CA TYR A 25 24.43 13.44 10.42
C TYR A 25 25.60 12.47 10.58
N LYS A 26 26.81 12.99 10.81
CA LYS A 26 28.04 12.20 11.02
C LYS A 26 28.44 12.05 12.49
N GLY A 27 27.57 12.42 13.43
CA GLY A 27 27.81 12.29 14.86
C GLY A 27 27.21 11.00 15.44
N THR A 28 27.21 10.88 16.76
CA THR A 28 26.54 9.80 17.50
C THR A 28 25.31 10.36 18.24
N LEU A 29 24.14 9.75 18.05
CA LEU A 29 22.87 10.17 18.70
C LEU A 29 22.60 9.45 20.03
N GLU A 30 23.51 8.60 20.49
CA GLU A 30 23.33 7.72 21.67
C GLU A 30 22.96 8.46 22.96
N PHE A 31 23.30 9.75 23.09
CA PHE A 31 22.98 10.57 24.26
C PHE A 31 21.51 11.02 24.34
N LEU A 32 20.71 10.77 23.30
CA LEU A 32 19.33 11.20 23.20
C LEU A 32 18.37 10.11 23.70
N ASP A 33 18.46 9.80 25.00
CA ASP A 33 17.70 8.69 25.62
C ASP A 33 16.18 8.85 25.50
N GLN A 34 15.67 10.08 25.38
CA GLN A 34 14.23 10.34 25.26
C GLN A 34 13.71 10.33 23.82
N LEU A 35 14.60 10.17 22.83
CA LEU A 35 14.24 10.25 21.42
C LEU A 35 13.26 9.14 21.03
N ARG A 36 12.12 9.54 20.45
CA ARG A 36 11.06 8.64 19.97
C ARG A 36 10.90 8.69 18.47
N TYR A 37 11.11 9.86 17.87
CA TYR A 37 11.02 10.08 16.43
C TYR A 37 12.33 10.65 15.90
N LEU A 38 12.85 10.04 14.84
CA LEU A 38 14.04 10.49 14.13
C LEU A 38 13.77 10.52 12.63
N GLU A 39 13.99 11.67 12.02
CA GLU A 39 14.07 11.82 10.56
C GLU A 39 15.50 12.19 10.18
N ILE A 40 16.16 11.37 9.36
CA ILE A 40 17.59 11.50 9.08
C ILE A 40 17.95 10.96 7.68
N PRO A 41 18.96 11.52 6.98
CA PRO A 41 19.39 10.98 5.69
C PRO A 41 19.97 9.57 5.78
N CYS A 42 20.78 9.29 6.81
CA CYS A 42 21.40 8.00 7.05
C CYS A 42 21.69 7.82 8.54
N LEU A 43 21.46 6.62 9.05
CA LEU A 43 21.75 6.25 10.44
C LEU A 43 23.06 5.48 10.47
N MET A 44 24.15 6.15 10.84
CA MET A 44 25.42 5.50 11.08
C MET A 44 25.41 4.95 12.51
N SER A 45 25.53 3.63 12.66
CA SER A 45 25.72 2.87 13.91
C SER A 45 25.34 3.64 15.20
N SER A 46 24.07 3.58 15.60
CA SER A 46 23.60 4.27 16.81
C SER A 46 22.69 3.36 17.62
N ARG A 47 22.94 3.24 18.93
CA ARG A 47 22.04 2.54 19.85
C ARG A 47 21.04 3.52 20.43
N LEU A 48 19.83 3.55 19.86
CA LEU A 48 18.73 4.40 20.35
C LEU A 48 17.66 3.52 21.00
N GLU A 49 17.79 3.30 22.31
CA GLU A 49 16.98 2.32 23.05
C GLU A 49 15.48 2.60 23.07
N ASN A 50 15.13 3.85 22.79
CA ASN A 50 13.78 4.36 22.95
C ASN A 50 13.15 4.83 21.63
N LEU A 51 13.87 4.73 20.51
CA LEU A 51 13.36 5.16 19.23
C LEU A 51 12.19 4.27 18.80
N GLU A 52 11.05 4.88 18.48
CA GLU A 52 9.83 4.19 18.07
C GLU A 52 9.55 4.40 16.57
N PHE A 53 9.98 5.53 16.01
CA PHE A 53 9.76 5.91 14.63
C PHE A 53 11.06 6.41 13.98
N LEU A 54 11.44 5.79 12.86
CA LEU A 54 12.59 6.18 12.05
C LEU A 54 12.14 6.48 10.61
N PHE A 55 12.40 7.71 10.15
CA PHE A 55 12.23 8.13 8.76
C PHE A 55 13.58 8.40 8.11
N VAL A 56 13.90 7.65 7.07
CA VAL A 56 15.17 7.68 6.38
C VAL A 56 14.99 8.45 5.05
N THR A 57 15.65 9.60 4.92
CA THR A 57 15.44 10.51 3.77
C THR A 57 16.44 10.32 2.63
N GLY A 58 17.60 9.72 2.90
CA GLY A 58 18.65 9.46 1.91
C GLY A 58 18.49 8.10 1.21
N PRO A 59 19.24 7.87 0.12
CA PRO A 59 19.32 6.56 -0.51
C PRO A 59 20.11 5.65 0.41
N ASN A 60 19.43 4.76 1.12
CA ASN A 60 20.08 3.81 1.99
C ASN A 60 19.68 2.39 1.64
N PHE A 61 20.53 1.48 2.04
CA PHE A 61 20.15 0.09 2.16
C PHE A 61 19.44 -0.11 3.51
N ILE A 62 18.61 -1.15 3.60
CA ILE A 62 18.22 -1.68 4.90
C ILE A 62 19.50 -2.23 5.56
N ASP A 63 20.03 -1.50 6.55
CA ASP A 63 21.34 -1.73 7.17
C ASP A 63 21.18 -2.37 8.56
N PRO A 64 21.99 -3.40 8.91
CA PRO A 64 21.92 -4.12 10.19
C PRO A 64 21.80 -3.25 11.44
N VAL A 65 22.25 -1.98 11.39
CA VAL A 65 22.07 -0.99 12.44
C VAL A 65 20.63 -0.91 12.96
N PHE A 66 19.61 -1.16 12.13
CA PHE A 66 18.22 -1.08 12.57
C PHE A 66 17.84 -2.18 13.57
N SER A 67 18.58 -3.30 13.60
CA SER A 67 18.42 -4.35 14.62
C SER A 67 18.82 -3.89 16.02
N ASN A 68 19.60 -2.81 16.14
CA ASN A 68 20.00 -2.23 17.42
C ASN A 68 18.98 -1.24 18.00
N LEU A 69 17.76 -1.21 17.44
CA LEU A 69 16.68 -0.30 17.83
C LEU A 69 15.52 -1.11 18.46
N PRO A 70 15.64 -1.49 19.75
CA PRO A 70 14.76 -2.51 20.33
C PRO A 70 13.29 -2.10 20.40
N LYS A 71 12.97 -0.81 20.46
CA LYS A 71 11.59 -0.29 20.51
C LYS A 71 11.08 0.25 19.17
N LEU A 72 11.82 0.04 18.08
CA LEU A 72 11.43 0.57 16.78
C LEU A 72 10.17 -0.14 16.28
N ARG A 73 9.11 0.63 16.07
CA ARG A 73 7.81 0.13 15.57
C ARG A 73 7.57 0.53 14.13
N HIS A 74 8.11 1.66 13.70
CA HIS A 74 7.88 2.22 12.37
C HIS A 74 9.20 2.58 11.69
N LEU A 75 9.48 1.93 10.55
CA LEU A 75 10.62 2.21 9.70
C LEU A 75 10.14 2.63 8.32
N HIS A 76 10.50 3.85 7.92
CA HIS A 76 10.03 4.47 6.69
C HIS A 76 11.21 5.00 5.88
N PHE A 77 11.25 4.67 4.60
CA PHE A 77 12.19 5.22 3.65
C PHE A 77 11.47 6.20 2.71
N LYS A 78 12.09 7.35 2.46
CA LYS A 78 11.58 8.36 1.52
C LYS A 78 11.60 7.85 0.07
N SER A 79 12.57 7.02 -0.25
CA SER A 79 12.75 6.41 -1.57
C SER A 79 12.90 4.90 -1.43
N PRO A 80 12.47 4.12 -2.44
CA PRO A 80 12.61 2.67 -2.43
C PRO A 80 14.05 2.27 -2.13
N SER A 81 14.23 1.56 -1.03
CA SER A 81 15.53 1.19 -0.46
C SER A 81 15.71 -0.32 -0.55
N ARG A 82 16.82 -0.77 -1.16
CA ARG A 82 17.19 -2.20 -1.24
C ARG A 82 17.70 -2.69 0.09
N VAL A 83 17.77 -3.99 0.29
CA VAL A 83 18.46 -4.52 1.46
C VAL A 83 19.96 -4.63 1.20
N SER A 84 20.76 -4.43 2.24
CA SER A 84 22.20 -4.66 2.18
C SER A 84 22.48 -6.16 2.11
N GLU A 85 23.38 -6.58 1.23
CA GLU A 85 23.83 -7.98 1.09
C GLU A 85 24.42 -8.55 2.40
N ASP A 86 24.91 -7.66 3.28
CA ASP A 86 25.54 -8.01 4.57
C ASP A 86 24.54 -8.15 5.74
N TRP A 87 23.23 -8.17 5.47
CA TRP A 87 22.23 -8.37 6.52
C TRP A 87 22.26 -9.80 7.07
N ILE A 88 23.15 -10.04 8.05
CA ILE A 88 23.07 -11.18 8.96
C ILE A 88 21.89 -10.91 9.90
N ILE A 89 20.99 -11.88 10.07
CA ILE A 89 19.62 -11.70 10.59
C ILE A 89 19.56 -11.80 12.13
N PRO A 90 19.40 -10.69 12.87
CA PRO A 90 18.57 -10.69 14.08
C PRO A 90 17.11 -10.48 13.68
N GLN A 91 16.22 -11.32 14.20
CA GLN A 91 14.78 -11.04 14.13
C GLN A 91 14.46 -9.81 14.96
N THR A 92 13.80 -8.81 14.37
CA THR A 92 13.31 -7.64 15.11
C THR A 92 11.82 -7.82 15.37
N HIS A 93 11.46 -8.06 16.62
CA HIS A 93 10.08 -8.41 16.99
C HIS A 93 9.19 -7.18 17.24
N SER A 94 9.77 -6.00 17.36
CA SER A 94 9.04 -4.76 17.66
C SER A 94 8.50 -4.04 16.42
N LEU A 95 9.02 -4.35 15.23
CA LEU A 95 8.66 -3.63 14.01
C LEU A 95 7.27 -4.02 13.51
N GLU A 96 6.37 -3.03 13.43
CA GLU A 96 4.97 -3.19 13.00
C GLU A 96 4.72 -2.56 11.63
N THR A 97 5.50 -1.54 11.24
CA THR A 97 5.37 -0.82 9.97
C THR A 97 6.69 -0.72 9.25
N LEU A 98 6.69 -1.09 7.97
CA LEU A 98 7.82 -1.00 7.07
C LEU A 98 7.35 -0.38 5.76
N SER A 99 7.97 0.73 5.34
CA SER A 99 7.53 1.49 4.17
C SER A 99 8.71 1.94 3.33
N GLY A 100 8.57 1.84 1.99
CA GLY A 100 9.57 2.33 1.05
C GLY A 100 10.70 1.33 0.80
N VAL A 101 10.37 0.03 0.82
CA VAL A 101 11.34 -1.05 0.58
C VAL A 101 11.28 -1.49 -0.88
N LEU A 102 12.43 -1.71 -1.51
CA LEU A 102 12.53 -2.33 -2.82
C LEU A 102 12.82 -3.82 -2.64
N VAL A 103 11.95 -4.68 -3.19
CA VAL A 103 12.17 -6.11 -3.30
C VAL A 103 12.49 -6.41 -4.76
N TYR A 104 13.77 -6.69 -5.04
CA TYR A 104 14.29 -6.90 -6.39
C TYR A 104 14.43 -8.40 -6.74
N ASP A 105 14.74 -9.22 -5.74
CA ASP A 105 14.90 -10.67 -5.87
C ASP A 105 14.41 -11.44 -4.63
N LEU A 106 14.52 -12.78 -4.69
CA LEU A 106 14.15 -13.66 -3.58
C LEU A 106 15.01 -13.47 -2.34
N ASP A 107 16.21 -12.91 -2.46
CA ASP A 107 17.03 -12.61 -1.28
C ASP A 107 16.48 -11.39 -0.54
N ASP A 108 16.04 -10.35 -1.27
CA ASP A 108 15.30 -9.22 -0.67
C ASP A 108 13.99 -9.67 0.02
N GLU A 109 13.28 -10.69 -0.51
CA GLU A 109 12.10 -11.27 0.15
C GLU A 109 12.45 -11.90 1.51
N LYS A 110 13.58 -12.61 1.62
CA LYS A 110 13.97 -13.29 2.87
C LYS A 110 14.14 -12.30 4.03
N ILE A 111 14.49 -11.05 3.76
CA ILE A 111 14.62 -10.04 4.81
C ILE A 111 13.28 -9.66 5.42
N LEU A 112 12.19 -9.69 4.66
CA LEU A 112 10.86 -9.46 5.22
C LEU A 112 10.50 -10.52 6.29
N ARG A 113 11.13 -11.70 6.27
CA ARG A 113 11.02 -12.73 7.33
C ARG A 113 11.66 -12.31 8.65
N CYS A 114 12.52 -11.28 8.66
CA CYS A 114 13.09 -10.70 9.88
C CYS A 114 12.07 -9.89 10.68
N PHE A 115 10.91 -9.59 10.08
CA PHE A 115 9.84 -8.75 10.64
C PHE A 115 8.54 -9.56 10.79
N PRO A 116 8.49 -10.61 11.64
CA PRO A 116 7.36 -11.53 11.71
C PRO A 116 6.06 -10.90 12.26
N HIS A 117 6.15 -9.76 12.96
CA HIS A 117 5.01 -9.04 13.54
C HIS A 117 4.56 -7.83 12.71
N LEU A 118 4.99 -7.76 11.44
CA LEU A 118 4.65 -6.67 10.55
C LEU A 118 3.14 -6.63 10.29
N ARG A 119 2.53 -5.46 10.51
CA ARG A 119 1.11 -5.18 10.26
C ARG A 119 0.88 -4.32 9.04
N HIS A 120 1.86 -3.49 8.69
CA HIS A 120 1.79 -2.56 7.57
C HIS A 120 3.05 -2.63 6.72
N LEU A 121 2.89 -2.98 5.44
CA LEU A 121 3.98 -3.05 4.48
C LEU A 121 3.68 -2.14 3.29
N LYS A 122 4.64 -1.29 2.92
CA LYS A 122 4.67 -0.63 1.61
C LYS A 122 5.96 -0.98 0.90
N CYS A 123 5.87 -1.75 -0.17
CA CYS A 123 7.01 -2.18 -0.95
C CYS A 123 6.85 -1.86 -2.44
N ASN A 124 7.99 -1.72 -3.09
CA ASN A 124 8.14 -1.66 -4.52
C ASN A 124 8.71 -2.99 -4.97
N TYR A 125 8.15 -3.51 -6.04
CA TYR A 125 8.52 -4.79 -6.61
C TYR A 125 9.08 -4.55 -8.00
N ASP A 126 10.35 -4.89 -8.19
CA ASP A 126 11.02 -4.79 -9.47
C ASP A 126 11.47 -6.17 -9.93
N TYR A 127 10.95 -6.60 -11.07
CA TYR A 127 10.92 -8.01 -11.46
C TYR A 127 11.70 -8.21 -12.75
N TYR A 128 13.00 -8.43 -12.61
CA TYR A 128 13.83 -8.82 -13.74
C TYR A 128 13.93 -10.35 -13.91
N ARG A 129 13.36 -11.17 -13.01
CA ARG A 129 13.69 -12.62 -12.93
C ARG A 129 12.58 -13.66 -12.98
N ASN A 130 11.30 -13.33 -13.17
CA ASN A 130 10.22 -14.33 -13.20
C ASN A 130 9.90 -15.05 -11.85
N ASP A 131 10.39 -14.55 -10.72
CA ASP A 131 10.14 -15.10 -9.38
C ASP A 131 9.23 -14.18 -8.57
N CYS A 132 8.00 -14.59 -8.23
CA CYS A 132 7.06 -13.78 -7.44
C CYS A 132 7.34 -13.97 -5.94
N PRO A 133 7.23 -12.92 -5.10
CA PRO A 133 7.54 -13.03 -3.70
C PRO A 133 6.42 -13.80 -3.00
N ASP A 134 6.77 -14.71 -2.11
CA ASP A 134 5.82 -15.29 -1.17
C ASP A 134 5.67 -14.34 0.01
N LEU A 135 4.50 -13.75 0.20
CA LEU A 135 4.20 -12.88 1.34
C LEU A 135 3.25 -13.55 2.35
N SER A 136 2.89 -14.83 2.13
CA SER A 136 1.93 -15.56 2.96
C SER A 136 2.41 -15.78 4.40
N TYR A 137 3.73 -15.77 4.64
CA TYR A 137 4.29 -15.89 5.98
C TYR A 137 4.03 -14.67 6.87
N LEU A 138 3.66 -13.51 6.30
CA LEU A 138 3.31 -12.30 7.06
C LEU A 138 1.88 -12.41 7.62
N ALA A 139 1.65 -13.39 8.49
CA ALA A 139 0.31 -13.74 8.98
C ALA A 139 -0.41 -12.62 9.76
N GLN A 140 0.32 -11.63 10.28
CA GLN A 140 -0.24 -10.48 10.99
C GLN A 140 -0.44 -9.25 10.10
N LEU A 141 -0.14 -9.34 8.79
CA LEU A 141 -0.23 -8.19 7.90
C LEU A 141 -1.68 -7.79 7.68
N GLU A 142 -2.02 -6.56 8.07
CA GLU A 142 -3.35 -5.99 7.94
C GLU A 142 -3.44 -5.02 6.75
N SER A 143 -2.33 -4.37 6.39
CA SER A 143 -2.28 -3.47 5.23
C SER A 143 -1.03 -3.69 4.38
N LEU A 144 -1.26 -3.84 3.08
CA LEU A 144 -0.24 -4.03 2.07
C LEU A 144 -0.41 -3.00 0.95
N ARG A 145 0.65 -2.25 0.64
CA ARG A 145 0.78 -1.49 -0.60
C ARG A 145 1.92 -2.04 -1.42
N MET A 146 1.65 -2.46 -2.65
CA MET A 146 2.66 -2.93 -3.60
C MET A 146 2.69 -2.03 -4.82
N THR A 147 3.89 -1.67 -5.25
CA THR A 147 4.13 -0.90 -6.47
C THR A 147 4.91 -1.77 -7.44
N PHE A 148 4.31 -2.15 -8.57
CA PHE A 148 4.97 -2.92 -9.62
C PHE A 148 5.75 -1.97 -10.55
N CYS A 149 7.07 -2.08 -10.57
CA CYS A 149 7.95 -1.18 -11.31
C CYS A 149 8.17 -1.59 -12.78
N SER A 150 7.97 -2.88 -13.11
CA SER A 150 8.18 -3.45 -14.44
C SER A 150 6.86 -3.82 -15.11
N ARG A 151 6.81 -3.76 -16.44
CA ARG A 151 5.65 -4.12 -17.28
C ARG A 151 5.69 -5.57 -17.78
N GLN A 152 6.58 -6.42 -17.26
CA GLN A 152 6.70 -7.78 -17.78
C GLN A 152 5.65 -8.74 -17.20
N VAL A 153 5.00 -9.47 -18.10
CA VAL A 153 3.65 -10.07 -17.97
C VAL A 153 3.67 -11.48 -17.36
N LYS A 154 4.83 -12.06 -17.08
CA LYS A 154 4.91 -13.42 -16.54
C LYS A 154 4.87 -13.42 -15.02
N PHE A 155 3.75 -12.99 -14.47
CA PHE A 155 3.47 -13.25 -13.05
C PHE A 155 3.03 -14.71 -12.89
N ARG A 156 3.68 -15.40 -11.96
CA ARG A 156 3.05 -16.53 -11.26
C ARG A 156 2.18 -15.94 -10.15
N GLU A 157 1.28 -16.75 -9.58
CA GLU A 157 0.46 -16.34 -8.45
C GLU A 157 1.33 -15.72 -7.33
N ILE A 158 1.02 -14.48 -6.92
CA ILE A 158 1.60 -13.87 -5.73
C ILE A 158 0.85 -14.45 -4.53
N ASN A 159 1.59 -15.06 -3.61
CA ASN A 159 1.02 -15.55 -2.38
C ASN A 159 0.88 -14.40 -1.40
N PHE A 160 -0.32 -13.83 -1.34
CA PHE A 160 -0.61 -12.73 -0.43
C PHE A 160 -0.91 -13.22 1.00
N PRO A 161 -0.64 -12.41 2.03
CA PRO A 161 -1.02 -12.73 3.39
C PRO A 161 -2.54 -12.64 3.59
N THR A 162 -3.12 -13.70 4.13
CA THR A 162 -4.58 -13.90 4.21
C THR A 162 -5.29 -13.00 5.20
N ASN A 163 -4.58 -12.39 6.16
CA ASN A 163 -5.14 -11.45 7.14
C ASN A 163 -5.25 -10.00 6.62
N THR A 164 -4.88 -9.77 5.35
CA THR A 164 -4.87 -8.43 4.76
C THR A 164 -6.29 -7.84 4.70
N LYS A 165 -6.49 -6.71 5.39
CA LYS A 165 -7.72 -5.93 5.36
C LYS A 165 -7.70 -4.81 4.33
N LYS A 166 -6.52 -4.26 4.07
CA LYS A 166 -6.32 -3.18 3.11
C LYS A 166 -5.24 -3.53 2.10
N LEU A 167 -5.63 -3.65 0.85
CA LEU A 167 -4.71 -3.86 -0.28
C LEU A 167 -4.71 -2.64 -1.19
N SER A 168 -3.51 -2.17 -1.53
CA SER A 168 -3.29 -1.09 -2.51
C SER A 168 -2.26 -1.55 -3.52
N LEU A 169 -2.65 -1.64 -4.79
CA LEU A 169 -1.77 -2.08 -5.87
C LEU A 169 -1.57 -0.93 -6.85
N TYR A 170 -0.32 -0.68 -7.22
CA TYR A 170 0.06 0.31 -8.21
C TYR A 170 0.82 -0.35 -9.36
N GLY A 171 0.44 -0.07 -10.61
CA GLY A 171 1.12 -0.55 -11.81
C GLY A 171 0.36 -1.65 -12.54
N SER A 172 1.03 -2.32 -13.48
CA SER A 172 0.43 -3.38 -14.31
C SER A 172 0.64 -4.75 -13.67
N PHE A 173 -0.41 -5.57 -13.65
CA PHE A 173 -0.38 -6.98 -13.26
C PHE A 173 -1.54 -7.73 -13.93
N PRO A 174 -1.45 -9.06 -14.12
CA PRO A 174 -2.43 -9.81 -14.91
C PRO A 174 -3.82 -9.80 -14.26
N CYS A 175 -4.86 -9.80 -15.07
CA CYS A 175 -6.24 -9.77 -14.60
C CYS A 175 -6.57 -11.01 -13.74
N GLU A 176 -5.94 -12.17 -14.00
CA GLU A 176 -6.16 -13.41 -13.25
C GLU A 176 -5.78 -13.28 -11.76
N MET A 177 -4.90 -12.34 -11.41
CA MET A 177 -4.57 -12.05 -10.02
C MET A 177 -5.77 -11.53 -9.23
N MET A 178 -6.71 -10.86 -9.90
CA MET A 178 -7.91 -10.30 -9.25
C MET A 178 -8.79 -11.37 -8.63
N SER A 179 -8.89 -12.55 -9.23
CA SER A 179 -9.63 -13.67 -8.65
C SER A 179 -9.01 -14.20 -7.36
N SER A 180 -7.69 -14.16 -7.25
CA SER A 180 -6.99 -14.51 -6.02
C SER A 180 -7.21 -13.45 -4.94
N ILE A 181 -7.14 -12.16 -5.30
CA ILE A 181 -7.39 -11.03 -4.40
C ILE A 181 -8.85 -11.04 -3.92
N GLY A 182 -9.80 -11.33 -4.81
CA GLY A 182 -11.22 -11.42 -4.51
C GLY A 182 -11.54 -12.43 -3.41
N LYS A 183 -10.77 -13.51 -3.32
CA LYS A 183 -10.99 -14.57 -2.32
C LYS A 183 -10.39 -14.27 -0.94
N PHE A 184 -9.89 -13.06 -0.70
CA PHE A 184 -9.31 -12.73 0.60
C PHE A 184 -10.37 -12.69 1.69
N PRO A 185 -10.21 -13.46 2.78
CA PRO A 185 -11.27 -13.64 3.75
C PRO A 185 -11.52 -12.39 4.59
N ASN A 186 -10.61 -11.42 4.62
CA ASN A 186 -10.67 -10.24 5.48
C ASN A 186 -10.51 -8.91 4.72
N LEU A 187 -10.50 -8.93 3.37
CA LEU A 187 -10.26 -7.74 2.59
C LEU A 187 -11.46 -6.78 2.64
N GLU A 188 -11.26 -5.62 3.26
CA GLU A 188 -12.28 -4.58 3.43
C GLU A 188 -12.03 -3.38 2.51
N ILE A 189 -10.77 -3.11 2.15
CA ILE A 189 -10.36 -1.94 1.37
C ILE A 189 -9.46 -2.39 0.22
N LEU A 190 -9.87 -2.08 -1.01
CA LEU A 190 -9.09 -2.31 -2.22
C LEU A 190 -8.88 -1.00 -2.98
N ILE A 191 -7.62 -0.69 -3.26
CA ILE A 191 -7.22 0.49 -4.04
C ILE A 191 -6.36 0.03 -5.21
N LEU A 192 -6.81 0.29 -6.43
CA LEU A 192 -6.10 -0.04 -7.66
C LEU A 192 -5.69 1.26 -8.35
N GLU A 193 -4.39 1.45 -8.58
CA GLU A 193 -3.82 2.69 -9.12
C GLU A 193 -2.99 2.38 -10.38
N CYS A 194 -3.19 3.14 -11.45
CA CYS A 194 -2.44 3.02 -12.71
C CYS A 194 -2.46 1.59 -13.29
N LEU A 195 -3.61 0.92 -13.17
CA LEU A 195 -3.79 -0.47 -13.58
C LEU A 195 -3.95 -0.59 -15.09
N ASP A 196 -3.29 -1.57 -15.69
CA ASP A 196 -3.39 -1.90 -17.10
C ASP A 196 -3.59 -3.41 -17.21
N PHE A 197 -4.76 -3.85 -17.66
CA PHE A 197 -5.03 -5.27 -17.94
C PHE A 197 -4.67 -5.64 -19.38
N GLU A 198 -3.85 -4.83 -20.06
CA GLU A 198 -3.32 -5.11 -21.40
C GLU A 198 -4.40 -5.39 -22.46
N GLY A 199 -5.58 -4.77 -22.29
CA GLY A 199 -6.73 -4.96 -23.17
C GLY A 199 -7.73 -6.01 -22.70
N GLU A 200 -7.49 -6.67 -21.57
CA GLU A 200 -8.47 -7.55 -20.93
C GLU A 200 -9.49 -6.76 -20.09
N ASN A 201 -10.67 -7.36 -19.94
CA ASN A 201 -11.76 -6.84 -19.13
C ASN A 201 -11.72 -7.42 -17.72
N TRP A 202 -12.20 -6.65 -16.74
CA TRP A 202 -12.28 -7.15 -15.38
C TRP A 202 -13.53 -8.01 -15.20
N ASN A 203 -13.35 -9.32 -15.08
CA ASN A 203 -14.44 -10.24 -14.73
C ASN A 203 -14.33 -10.60 -13.25
N THR A 204 -15.43 -10.47 -12.53
CA THR A 204 -15.55 -10.90 -11.14
C THR A 204 -16.39 -12.17 -11.08
N ASN A 205 -16.07 -13.06 -10.14
CA ASN A 205 -16.73 -14.35 -10.01
C ASN A 205 -17.46 -14.48 -8.67
N HIS A 206 -18.31 -15.50 -8.58
CA HIS A 206 -18.98 -15.91 -7.35
C HIS A 206 -17.96 -16.10 -6.20
N ASP A 207 -18.35 -15.73 -4.98
CA ASP A 207 -17.54 -15.75 -3.74
C ASP A 207 -16.32 -14.81 -3.70
N GLU A 208 -16.14 -13.93 -4.69
CA GLU A 208 -15.10 -12.89 -4.62
C GLU A 208 -15.59 -11.66 -3.82
N PHE A 209 -14.67 -10.89 -3.26
CA PHE A 209 -14.85 -9.60 -2.58
C PHE A 209 -15.95 -9.54 -1.50
N GLN A 210 -16.23 -10.67 -0.84
CA GLN A 210 -17.35 -10.84 0.08
C GLN A 210 -17.35 -9.93 1.31
N LYS A 211 -16.18 -9.41 1.72
CA LYS A 211 -16.04 -8.45 2.84
C LYS A 211 -15.63 -7.04 2.39
N LEU A 212 -15.57 -6.79 1.08
CA LEU A 212 -15.05 -5.53 0.55
C LEU A 212 -16.07 -4.42 0.77
N LYS A 213 -15.68 -3.41 1.55
CA LYS A 213 -16.50 -2.23 1.86
C LYS A 213 -16.13 -1.01 1.02
N PHE A 214 -14.86 -0.91 0.63
CA PHE A 214 -14.35 0.23 -0.12
C PHE A 214 -13.54 -0.23 -1.33
N LEU A 215 -13.96 0.21 -2.51
CA LEU A 215 -13.25 0.02 -3.76
C LEU A 215 -12.88 1.38 -4.37
N LYS A 216 -11.59 1.59 -4.61
CA LYS A 216 -11.10 2.77 -5.34
C LYS A 216 -10.29 2.37 -6.57
N LEU A 217 -10.70 2.90 -7.71
CA LEU A 217 -10.06 2.73 -9.01
C LEU A 217 -9.48 4.07 -9.45
N ILE A 218 -8.18 4.10 -9.75
CA ILE A 218 -7.48 5.30 -10.21
C ILE A 218 -6.70 4.99 -11.47
N TYR A 219 -6.90 5.75 -12.55
CA TYR A 219 -6.17 5.60 -13.82
C TYR A 219 -6.16 4.14 -14.34
N VAL A 220 -7.30 3.46 -14.31
CA VAL A 220 -7.41 2.08 -14.81
C VAL A 220 -7.61 2.06 -16.33
N LYS A 221 -7.03 1.05 -16.98
CA LYS A 221 -7.08 0.82 -18.43
C LYS A 221 -7.65 -0.55 -18.77
N PHE A 222 -8.89 -0.76 -18.38
CA PHE A 222 -9.74 -1.81 -18.92
C PHE A 222 -11.06 -1.17 -19.34
N GLU A 223 -11.70 -1.74 -20.37
CA GLU A 223 -12.90 -1.14 -20.95
C GLU A 223 -14.16 -1.55 -20.19
N ASP A 224 -14.34 -2.86 -19.98
CA ASP A 224 -15.52 -3.42 -19.32
C ASP A 224 -15.17 -4.02 -17.96
N TRP A 225 -16.09 -3.87 -17.02
CA TRP A 225 -16.11 -4.56 -15.74
C TRP A 225 -17.38 -5.39 -15.69
N ASN A 226 -17.25 -6.71 -15.76
CA ASN A 226 -18.37 -7.64 -15.69
C ASN A 226 -18.49 -8.13 -14.24
N THR A 227 -19.58 -7.73 -13.59
CA THR A 227 -19.88 -8.09 -12.20
C THR A 227 -21.38 -8.22 -11.98
N SER A 228 -21.72 -8.88 -10.89
CA SER A 228 -23.06 -8.96 -10.34
C SER A 228 -23.07 -8.39 -8.90
N GLU A 229 -24.25 -8.17 -8.34
CA GLU A 229 -24.47 -7.64 -6.98
C GLU A 229 -23.88 -8.57 -5.90
N ASP A 230 -23.96 -9.88 -6.11
CA ASP A 230 -23.53 -10.93 -5.18
C ASP A 230 -21.99 -11.06 -5.09
N HIS A 231 -21.27 -10.47 -6.04
CA HIS A 231 -19.81 -10.39 -5.98
C HIS A 231 -19.30 -9.30 -5.03
N PHE A 232 -20.15 -8.36 -4.60
CA PHE A 232 -19.76 -7.26 -3.70
C PHE A 232 -20.83 -6.98 -2.63
N PRO A 233 -21.29 -7.99 -1.87
CA PRO A 233 -22.50 -7.87 -1.04
C PRO A 233 -22.36 -6.86 0.11
N THR A 234 -21.12 -6.50 0.49
CA THR A 234 -20.81 -5.58 1.60
C THR A 234 -20.21 -4.25 1.15
N LEU A 235 -20.24 -3.95 -0.16
CA LEU A 235 -19.63 -2.74 -0.69
C LEU A 235 -20.43 -1.50 -0.29
N GLU A 236 -19.78 -0.61 0.47
CA GLU A 236 -20.37 0.63 0.98
C GLU A 236 -20.03 1.82 0.09
N ARG A 237 -18.83 1.82 -0.52
CA ARG A 237 -18.32 2.97 -1.27
C ARG A 237 -17.46 2.58 -2.46
N LEU A 238 -17.82 3.15 -3.61
CA LEU A 238 -17.11 3.02 -4.88
C LEU A 238 -16.54 4.38 -5.30
N VAL A 239 -15.25 4.44 -5.60
CA VAL A 239 -14.58 5.65 -6.07
C VAL A 239 -13.88 5.37 -7.39
N LEU A 240 -14.19 6.15 -8.43
CA LEU A 240 -13.50 6.17 -9.71
C LEU A 240 -12.82 7.52 -9.92
N GLU A 241 -11.52 7.49 -10.20
CA GLU A 241 -10.72 8.70 -10.37
C GLU A 241 -9.86 8.60 -11.64
N ASN A 242 -10.06 9.52 -12.59
CA ASN A 242 -9.34 9.55 -13.85
C ASN A 242 -9.40 8.24 -14.67
N CYS A 243 -10.55 7.57 -14.65
CA CYS A 243 -10.80 6.32 -15.38
C CYS A 243 -11.35 6.60 -16.79
N ASP A 244 -10.53 7.14 -17.69
CA ASP A 244 -11.00 7.58 -19.03
C ASP A 244 -11.25 6.43 -20.02
N TYR A 245 -10.62 5.27 -19.81
CA TYR A 245 -10.81 4.07 -20.64
C TYR A 245 -12.02 3.23 -20.21
N PHE A 246 -12.49 3.45 -19.00
CA PHE A 246 -13.57 2.68 -18.41
C PHE A 246 -14.91 3.07 -19.04
N LYS A 247 -15.65 2.12 -19.61
CA LYS A 247 -16.88 2.41 -20.36
C LYS A 247 -18.01 2.88 -19.45
N SER A 248 -18.33 2.13 -18.40
CA SER A 248 -19.47 2.42 -17.52
C SER A 248 -19.38 1.63 -16.23
N ILE A 249 -19.93 2.20 -15.16
CA ILE A 249 -20.16 1.45 -13.92
C ILE A 249 -21.23 0.39 -14.20
N PRO A 250 -21.03 -0.90 -13.82
CA PRO A 250 -22.03 -1.94 -14.00
C PRO A 250 -23.30 -1.61 -13.22
N SER A 251 -24.46 -1.70 -13.88
CA SER A 251 -25.76 -1.40 -13.27
C SER A 251 -26.07 -2.31 -12.08
N GLU A 252 -25.52 -3.52 -12.10
CA GLU A 252 -25.68 -4.54 -11.07
C GLU A 252 -25.20 -4.06 -9.69
N LEU A 253 -24.21 -3.15 -9.66
CA LEU A 253 -23.76 -2.55 -8.40
C LEU A 253 -24.84 -1.68 -7.74
N GLY A 254 -25.79 -1.17 -8.53
CA GLY A 254 -26.95 -0.43 -8.05
C GLY A 254 -27.93 -1.26 -7.22
N TYR A 255 -27.85 -2.59 -7.27
CA TYR A 255 -28.70 -3.47 -6.46
C TYR A 255 -28.04 -3.90 -5.15
N ILE A 256 -26.79 -3.49 -4.88
CA ILE A 256 -26.09 -3.78 -3.63
C ILE A 256 -26.76 -3.00 -2.49
N PRO A 257 -27.36 -3.66 -1.48
CA PRO A 257 -28.13 -2.97 -0.44
C PRO A 257 -27.26 -2.12 0.49
N THR A 258 -25.96 -2.44 0.58
CA THR A 258 -25.00 -1.74 1.44
C THR A 258 -24.36 -0.52 0.78
N LEU A 259 -24.57 -0.31 -0.53
CA LEU A 259 -23.93 0.74 -1.29
C LEU A 259 -24.51 2.10 -0.92
N GLN A 260 -23.68 2.94 -0.29
CA GLN A 260 -24.07 4.26 0.22
C GLN A 260 -23.51 5.39 -0.63
N MET A 261 -22.41 5.17 -1.35
CA MET A 261 -21.71 6.23 -2.05
C MET A 261 -21.01 5.79 -3.33
N ILE A 262 -21.22 6.54 -4.40
CA ILE A 262 -20.43 6.49 -5.64
C ILE A 262 -19.78 7.86 -5.86
N GLU A 263 -18.46 7.89 -5.98
CA GLU A 263 -17.72 9.09 -6.36
C GLU A 263 -17.07 8.90 -7.73
N VAL A 264 -17.33 9.84 -8.64
CA VAL A 264 -16.75 9.87 -9.97
C VAL A 264 -15.99 11.19 -10.13
N ASN A 265 -14.67 11.12 -10.16
CA ASN A 265 -13.80 12.28 -10.28
C ASN A 265 -12.99 12.24 -11.56
N SER A 266 -13.12 13.24 -12.44
CA SER A 266 -12.30 13.36 -13.65
C SER A 266 -12.39 12.16 -14.59
N CYS A 267 -13.56 11.51 -14.68
CA CYS A 267 -13.81 10.39 -15.61
C CYS A 267 -14.60 10.82 -16.85
N GLY A 268 -14.60 9.96 -17.87
CA GLY A 268 -15.37 10.14 -19.10
C GLY A 268 -16.88 10.28 -18.87
N GLN A 269 -17.59 10.88 -19.83
CA GLN A 269 -19.03 11.13 -19.77
C GLN A 269 -19.83 9.86 -19.47
N ARG A 270 -19.49 8.73 -20.10
CA ARG A 270 -20.21 7.46 -19.92
C ARG A 270 -20.15 6.91 -18.48
N VAL A 271 -19.03 7.09 -17.78
CA VAL A 271 -18.89 6.72 -16.36
C VAL A 271 -19.78 7.61 -15.48
N ARG A 272 -19.86 8.90 -15.79
CA ARG A 272 -20.73 9.86 -15.09
C ARG A 272 -22.20 9.51 -15.30
N GLU A 273 -22.61 9.25 -16.54
CA GLU A 273 -23.99 8.88 -16.90
C GLU A 273 -24.41 7.57 -16.24
N SER A 274 -23.56 6.54 -16.25
CA SER A 274 -23.87 5.27 -15.56
C SER A 274 -24.00 5.43 -14.04
N ALA A 275 -23.16 6.27 -13.41
CA ALA A 275 -23.30 6.58 -11.98
C ALA A 275 -24.65 7.27 -11.66
N MET A 276 -25.07 8.23 -12.50
CA MET A 276 -26.37 8.91 -12.32
C MET A 276 -27.53 7.96 -12.58
N LYS A 277 -27.43 7.09 -13.58
CA LYS A 277 -28.46 6.09 -13.88
C LYS A 277 -28.70 5.15 -12.69
N ILE A 278 -27.62 4.68 -12.05
CA ILE A 278 -27.73 3.85 -10.83
C ILE A 278 -28.47 4.62 -9.71
N LYS A 279 -28.20 5.92 -9.55
CA LYS A 279 -28.90 6.76 -8.58
C LYS A 279 -30.39 6.86 -8.87
N GLU A 280 -30.74 7.16 -10.12
CA GLU A 280 -32.14 7.28 -10.57
C GLU A 280 -32.90 5.96 -10.36
N GLU A 281 -32.30 4.83 -10.75
CA GLU A 281 -32.88 3.50 -10.56
C GLU A 281 -33.08 3.17 -9.05
N GLN A 282 -32.16 3.58 -8.18
CA GLN A 282 -32.33 3.40 -6.73
C GLN A 282 -33.44 4.30 -6.16
N GLU A 283 -33.54 5.55 -6.60
CA GLU A 283 -34.59 6.49 -6.19
C GLU A 283 -35.98 5.99 -6.64
N GLU A 284 -36.10 5.48 -7.86
CA GLU A 284 -37.34 4.86 -8.37
C GLU A 284 -37.76 3.63 -7.55
N ASN A 285 -36.79 2.89 -7.00
CA ASN A 285 -37.00 1.76 -6.10
C ASN A 285 -37.20 2.18 -4.62
N GLY A 286 -37.26 3.49 -4.34
CA GLY A 286 -37.53 4.03 -3.01
C GLY A 286 -36.31 4.20 -2.11
N ASN A 287 -35.09 4.06 -2.63
CA ASN A 287 -33.85 4.36 -1.90
C ASN A 287 -33.30 5.74 -2.25
N GLU A 288 -33.55 6.73 -1.39
CA GLU A 288 -33.03 8.09 -1.53
C GLU A 288 -31.66 8.30 -0.83
N GLU A 289 -31.11 7.28 -0.16
CA GLU A 289 -29.90 7.43 0.67
C GLU A 289 -28.59 7.37 -0.11
N LEU A 290 -28.60 6.79 -1.33
CA LEU A 290 -27.42 6.68 -2.16
C LEU A 290 -26.91 8.05 -2.62
N LYS A 291 -25.66 8.34 -2.27
CA LYS A 291 -24.99 9.58 -2.67
C LYS A 291 -24.13 9.35 -3.90
N VAL A 292 -24.40 10.09 -4.97
CA VAL A 292 -23.50 10.17 -6.13
C VAL A 292 -22.87 11.55 -6.19
N ILE A 293 -21.53 11.58 -6.19
CA ILE A 293 -20.75 12.81 -6.26
C ILE A 293 -19.93 12.78 -7.54
N ILE A 294 -20.12 13.79 -8.39
CA ILE A 294 -19.41 13.95 -9.65
C ILE A 294 -18.58 15.23 -9.59
N THR A 295 -17.27 15.11 -9.79
CA THR A 295 -16.33 16.24 -9.80
C THR A 295 -15.35 16.16 -10.99
N GLY A 296 -14.68 17.27 -11.30
CA GLY A 296 -13.62 17.29 -12.32
C GLY A 296 -14.13 17.03 -13.74
N LEU A 297 -15.21 17.68 -14.16
CA LEU A 297 -15.82 17.47 -15.49
C LEU A 297 -14.77 17.68 -16.61
N LYS A 298 -14.55 16.64 -17.42
CA LYS A 298 -13.79 16.67 -18.67
C LYS A 298 -14.73 16.91 -19.86
#